data_AF-A0A945F150-F1
#
_entry.id   AF-A0A945F150-F1
#
_cell.length_a   1.000
_cell.length_b   1.000
_cell.length_c   1.000
_cell.angle_alpha   90.00
_cell.angle_beta   90.00
_cell.angle_gamma   90.00
#
_symmetry.space_group_name_H-M   'P 1'
#
loop_
_entity.id
_entity.type
_entity.pdbx_description
1 polymer ?
#
loop_
_entity_poly.entity_id
_entity_poly.type
_entity_poly.pdbx_seq_one_letter_code
_entity_poly.pdbx_strand_id
1 'polypeptide(L)'
;MSCKKKSSHNQEEDLLACTLIFVTESVTVSGSILDDFYSLRLSTGVTLRLEDYNAEDRFYPVLNDNSIPQTKGIEEQIEFVALRGDQILKTPYTFTSDGCHIVKISGLEMLDF
;
A
#
# COMPACT_ATOMS: atom_id res chain seq x y z
N MET A 1 27.83 9.90 -43.69
CA MET A 1 27.11 8.77 -43.07
C MET A 1 27.20 8.95 -41.56
N SER A 2 26.08 9.22 -40.89
CA SER A 2 26.03 9.49 -39.45
C SER A 2 25.40 8.28 -38.75
N CYS A 3 26.16 7.59 -37.90
CA CYS A 3 25.70 6.45 -37.13
C CYS A 3 24.72 6.93 -36.05
N LYS A 4 23.45 6.53 -36.16
CA LYS A 4 22.47 6.69 -35.09
C LYS A 4 22.81 5.73 -33.94
N LYS A 5 23.19 6.25 -32.78
CA LYS A 5 23.19 5.48 -31.52
C LYS A 5 21.77 5.01 -31.26
N LYS A 6 21.53 3.70 -31.32
CA LYS A 6 20.36 3.10 -30.69
C LYS A 6 20.56 3.24 -29.19
N SER A 7 19.74 4.06 -28.55
CA SER A 7 19.60 4.06 -27.10
C SER A 7 18.92 2.74 -26.73
N SER A 8 19.71 1.73 -26.37
CA SER A 8 19.20 0.60 -25.61
C SER A 8 18.82 1.14 -24.24
N HIS A 9 17.55 1.48 -24.07
CA HIS A 9 17.02 1.72 -22.74
C HIS A 9 17.11 0.37 -22.02
N ASN A 10 18.02 0.27 -21.04
CA ASN A 10 18.35 -0.94 -20.30
C ASN A 10 17.13 -1.39 -19.48
N GLN A 11 16.28 -2.22 -20.06
CA GLN A 11 15.18 -2.85 -19.33
C GLN A 11 15.67 -3.82 -18.24
N GLU A 12 16.91 -4.33 -18.36
CA GLU A 12 17.52 -5.21 -17.36
C GLU A 12 18.00 -4.47 -16.10
N GLU A 13 18.41 -3.20 -16.19
CA GLU A 13 18.86 -2.41 -15.03
C GLU A 13 17.70 -2.01 -14.12
N ASP A 14 16.53 -1.68 -14.69
CA ASP A 14 15.31 -1.39 -13.93
C ASP A 14 14.76 -2.65 -13.22
N LEU A 15 14.87 -3.83 -13.84
CA LEU A 15 14.47 -5.11 -13.23
C LEU A 15 15.39 -5.57 -12.09
N LEU A 16 16.68 -5.22 -12.13
CA LEU A 16 17.66 -5.48 -11.07
C LEU A 16 17.50 -4.54 -9.86
N ALA A 17 16.85 -3.40 -10.03
CA ALA A 17 16.63 -2.41 -8.97
C ALA A 17 15.45 -2.75 -8.05
N CYS A 18 14.46 -3.54 -8.53
CA CYS A 18 13.43 -4.10 -7.66
C CYS A 18 14.05 -5.23 -6.82
N THR A 19 14.60 -4.88 -5.66
CA THR A 19 15.18 -5.84 -4.71
C THR A 19 14.16 -6.92 -4.28
N LEU A 20 14.62 -8.06 -3.75
CA LEU A 20 13.76 -9.15 -3.22
C LEU A 20 12.94 -8.76 -1.96
N ILE A 21 12.81 -7.47 -1.67
CA ILE A 21 12.07 -6.96 -0.53
C ILE A 21 10.58 -6.92 -0.90
N PHE A 22 9.72 -7.28 0.05
CA PHE A 22 8.29 -7.14 -0.09
C PHE A 22 7.80 -6.15 0.98
N VAL A 23 7.19 -5.06 0.55
CA VAL A 23 6.74 -3.99 1.45
C VAL A 23 5.25 -4.14 1.76
N THR A 24 4.93 -4.08 3.04
CA THR A 24 3.58 -3.96 3.57
C THR A 24 3.52 -2.75 4.49
N GLU A 25 2.65 -1.81 4.17
CA GLU A 25 2.36 -0.65 5.00
C GLU A 25 1.21 -0.99 5.94
N SER A 26 1.42 -0.78 7.23
CA SER A 26 0.49 -1.14 8.30
C SER A 26 0.20 0.06 9.19
N VAL A 27 -0.90 -0.03 9.93
CA VAL A 27 -1.28 0.96 10.95
C VAL A 27 -1.41 0.30 12.31
N THR A 28 -0.92 0.98 13.35
CA THR A 28 -1.16 0.56 14.73
C THR A 28 -2.53 1.05 15.17
N VAL A 29 -3.36 0.21 15.78
CA VAL A 29 -4.63 0.65 16.36
C VAL A 29 -4.59 0.47 17.88
N SER A 30 -4.85 1.53 18.63
CA SER A 30 -4.91 1.47 20.09
C SER A 30 -6.15 0.69 20.58
N GLY A 31 -6.26 0.46 21.88
CA GLY A 31 -7.43 -0.19 22.46
C GLY A 31 -7.48 -1.71 22.21
N SER A 32 -8.69 -2.23 22.04
CA SER A 32 -8.91 -3.67 21.82
C SER A 32 -8.63 -4.07 20.38
N ILE A 33 -8.54 -5.38 20.13
CA ILE A 33 -8.45 -5.91 18.76
C ILE A 33 -9.70 -5.46 17.97
N LEU A 34 -9.53 -5.22 16.67
CA LEU A 34 -10.62 -4.91 15.74
C LEU A 34 -11.45 -6.16 15.48
N ASP A 35 -12.76 -5.98 15.29
CA ASP A 35 -13.64 -7.09 14.90
C ASP A 35 -13.47 -7.42 13.41
N ASP A 36 -13.29 -6.39 12.58
CA ASP A 36 -12.97 -6.51 11.17
C ASP A 36 -12.23 -5.25 10.68
N PHE A 37 -11.52 -5.37 9.57
CA PHE A 37 -10.99 -4.23 8.83
C PHE A 37 -10.79 -4.57 7.35
N TYR A 38 -10.70 -3.53 6.55
CA TYR A 38 -10.31 -3.64 5.15
C TYR A 38 -9.80 -2.30 4.62
N SER A 39 -9.13 -2.35 3.48
CA SER A 39 -8.76 -1.15 2.73
C SER A 39 -9.68 -0.99 1.52
N LEU A 40 -10.19 0.21 1.28
CA LEU A 40 -11.02 0.53 0.14
C LEU A 40 -10.23 1.38 -0.85
N ARG A 41 -10.05 0.87 -2.07
CA ARG A 41 -9.51 1.67 -3.17
C ARG A 41 -10.57 2.64 -3.67
N LEU A 42 -10.36 3.94 -3.48
CA LEU A 42 -11.38 4.94 -3.83
C LEU A 42 -11.58 5.11 -5.34
N SER A 43 -10.53 4.89 -6.14
CA SER A 43 -10.60 5.01 -7.60
C SER A 43 -11.50 3.96 -8.27
N THR A 44 -11.61 2.76 -7.67
CA THR A 44 -12.35 1.63 -8.26
C THR A 44 -13.48 1.11 -7.38
N GLY A 45 -13.52 1.49 -6.10
CA GLY A 45 -14.44 0.92 -5.10
C GLY A 45 -14.10 -0.51 -4.68
N VAL A 46 -12.93 -1.04 -5.07
CA VAL A 46 -12.51 -2.41 -4.72
C VAL A 46 -12.03 -2.45 -3.27
N THR A 47 -12.54 -3.44 -2.54
CA THR A 47 -12.07 -3.79 -1.19
C THR A 47 -10.84 -4.70 -1.27
N LEU A 48 -9.81 -4.36 -0.51
CA LEU A 48 -8.57 -5.09 -0.36
C LEU A 48 -8.53 -5.68 1.06
N ARG A 49 -8.28 -6.98 1.16
CA ARG A 49 -8.11 -7.71 2.42
C ARG A 49 -6.75 -8.40 2.40
N LEU A 50 -5.98 -8.19 3.46
CA LEU A 50 -4.63 -8.70 3.63
C LEU A 50 -4.67 -9.65 4.83
N GLU A 51 -4.34 -10.92 4.60
CA GLU A 51 -4.56 -12.01 5.57
C GLU A 51 -3.33 -12.37 6.40
N ASP A 52 -2.13 -11.94 5.97
CA ASP A 52 -0.87 -12.24 6.65
C ASP A 52 -0.53 -11.16 7.68
N TYR A 53 -1.21 -11.20 8.83
CA TYR A 53 -0.95 -10.33 9.98
C TYR A 53 -1.33 -11.01 11.30
N ASN A 54 -0.72 -10.56 12.39
CA ASN A 54 -1.10 -10.98 13.74
C ASN A 54 -1.88 -9.87 14.44
N ALA A 55 -3.17 -10.11 14.69
CA ALA A 55 -4.05 -9.14 15.34
C ALA A 55 -3.62 -8.81 16.78
N GLU A 56 -2.95 -9.72 17.48
CA GLU A 56 -2.48 -9.49 18.86
C GLU A 56 -1.43 -8.38 18.94
N ASP A 57 -0.66 -8.20 17.86
CA ASP A 57 0.36 -7.14 17.77
C ASP A 57 -0.27 -5.76 17.50
N ARG A 58 -1.58 -5.71 17.21
CA ARG A 58 -2.36 -4.51 16.86
C ARG A 58 -1.81 -3.75 15.65
N PHE A 59 -1.05 -4.41 14.79
CA PHE A 59 -0.62 -3.92 13.49
C PHE A 59 -1.53 -4.48 12.41
N TYR A 60 -2.24 -3.59 11.73
CA TYR A 60 -3.20 -3.96 10.70
C TYR A 60 -2.69 -3.50 9.33
N PRO A 61 -2.54 -4.42 8.36
CA PRO A 61 -2.01 -4.10 7.05
C PRO A 61 -3.00 -3.25 6.26
N VAL A 62 -2.54 -2.10 5.75
CA VAL A 62 -3.32 -1.18 4.93
C VAL A 62 -3.14 -1.51 3.44
N LEU A 63 -1.89 -1.72 3.01
CA LEU A 63 -1.57 -1.99 1.62
C LEU A 63 -0.24 -2.72 1.50
N ASN A 64 -0.04 -3.45 0.41
CA ASN A 64 1.25 -4.08 0.09
C ASN A 64 1.57 -4.00 -1.41
N ASP A 65 2.76 -4.45 -1.77
CA ASP A 65 3.26 -4.45 -3.15
C ASP A 65 2.36 -5.19 -4.15
N ASN A 66 1.60 -6.20 -3.70
CA ASN A 66 0.67 -6.92 -4.58
C ASN A 66 -0.56 -6.10 -4.98
N SER A 67 -0.81 -4.98 -4.30
CA SER A 67 -2.07 -4.27 -4.41
C SER A 67 -2.07 -3.22 -5.52
N ILE A 68 -0.97 -2.50 -5.78
CA ILE A 68 -0.94 -1.39 -6.75
C ILE A 68 -0.32 -1.85 -8.09
N PRO A 69 -0.87 -1.46 -9.26
CA PRO A 69 -0.14 -1.54 -10.51
C PRO A 69 1.20 -0.80 -10.39
N GLN A 70 2.32 -1.42 -10.75
CA GLN A 70 3.68 -0.84 -10.66
C GLN A 70 3.94 0.35 -11.63
N THR A 71 2.89 1.09 -12.01
CA THR A 71 3.00 2.38 -12.70
C THR A 71 3.47 3.45 -11.73
N LYS A 72 4.73 3.86 -11.92
CA LYS A 72 5.41 4.87 -11.12
C LYS A 72 4.69 6.22 -11.12
N GLY A 73 4.61 6.84 -9.94
CA GLY A 73 4.23 8.25 -9.78
C GLY A 73 2.73 8.55 -9.92
N ILE A 74 1.87 7.54 -10.01
CA ILE A 74 0.41 7.72 -9.89
C ILE A 74 0.05 7.65 -8.41
N GLU A 75 -0.69 8.64 -7.92
CA GLU A 75 -1.23 8.64 -6.56
C GLU A 75 -2.51 7.79 -6.48
N GLU A 76 -2.58 6.94 -5.47
CA GLU A 76 -3.72 6.11 -5.15
C GLU A 76 -4.27 6.50 -3.77
N GLN A 77 -5.58 6.76 -3.71
CA GLN A 77 -6.27 7.06 -2.47
C GLN A 77 -6.90 5.79 -1.91
N ILE A 78 -6.51 5.45 -0.68
CA ILE A 78 -6.99 4.29 0.05
C ILE A 78 -7.70 4.78 1.32
N GLU A 79 -8.88 4.23 1.60
CA GLU A 79 -9.55 4.42 2.89
C GLU A 79 -9.40 3.14 3.70
N PHE A 80 -8.64 3.19 4.81
CA PHE A 80 -8.60 2.10 5.78
C PHE A 80 -9.88 2.16 6.63
N VAL A 81 -10.62 1.07 6.68
CA VAL A 81 -11.87 0.96 7.41
C VAL A 81 -11.69 -0.04 8.54
N ALA A 82 -11.81 0.43 9.78
CA ALA A 82 -11.74 -0.37 10.99
C ALA A 82 -13.13 -0.50 11.63
N LEU A 83 -13.46 -1.70 12.12
CA LEU A 83 -14.72 -2.01 12.77
C LEU A 83 -14.47 -2.51 14.19
N ARG A 84 -15.24 -1.97 15.15
CA ARG A 84 -15.23 -2.40 16.55
C ARG A 84 -16.61 -2.18 17.17
N GLY A 85 -17.28 -3.26 17.53
CA GLY A 85 -18.70 -3.26 17.86
C GLY A 85 -19.52 -2.62 16.74
N ASP A 86 -20.37 -1.66 17.10
CA ASP A 86 -21.18 -0.88 16.14
C ASP A 86 -20.43 0.34 15.57
N GLN A 87 -19.16 0.53 15.92
CA GLN A 87 -18.37 1.67 15.47
C GLN A 87 -17.58 1.35 14.22
N ILE A 88 -17.50 2.33 13.33
CA ILE A 88 -16.71 2.28 12.09
C ILE A 88 -15.81 3.51 12.07
N LEU A 89 -14.50 3.30 11.98
CA LEU A 89 -13.53 4.36 11.73
C LEU A 89 -13.02 4.24 10.29
N LYS A 90 -13.04 5.36 9.57
CA LYS A 90 -12.48 5.50 8.22
C LYS A 90 -11.29 6.43 8.27
N THR A 91 -10.14 5.96 7.82
CA THR A 91 -8.90 6.74 7.82
C THR A 91 -8.31 6.82 6.42
N PRO A 92 -8.08 8.04 5.89
CA PRO A 92 -7.52 8.21 4.56
C PRO A 92 -6.01 7.98 4.54
N TYR A 93 -5.53 7.36 3.46
CA TYR A 93 -4.13 7.17 3.12
C TYR A 93 -3.91 7.53 1.65
N THR A 94 -2.74 8.08 1.35
CA THR A 94 -2.29 8.28 -0.03
C THR A 94 -1.01 7.50 -0.26
N PHE A 95 -1.00 6.70 -1.32
CA PHE A 95 0.16 5.93 -1.75
C PHE A 95 0.55 6.30 -3.17
N THR A 96 1.81 6.03 -3.52
CA THR A 96 2.25 5.93 -4.90
C THR A 96 3.12 4.68 -5.06
N SER A 97 3.69 4.48 -6.24
CA SER A 97 4.73 3.48 -6.48
C SER A 97 5.99 4.14 -7.01
N ASP A 98 7.15 3.65 -6.58
CA ASP A 98 8.45 4.03 -7.14
C ASP A 98 8.79 3.27 -8.45
N GLY A 99 7.91 2.36 -8.87
CA GLY A 99 8.08 1.43 -9.99
C GLY A 99 8.30 -0.02 -9.55
N CYS A 100 8.55 -0.27 -8.26
CA CYS A 100 8.77 -1.60 -7.69
C CYS A 100 7.90 -1.82 -6.45
N HIS A 101 7.97 -0.90 -5.49
CA HIS A 101 7.31 -0.99 -4.19
C HIS A 101 6.25 0.09 -4.04
N ILE A 102 5.34 -0.14 -3.09
CA ILE A 102 4.46 0.92 -2.59
C ILE A 102 5.26 1.95 -1.79
N VAL A 103 4.84 3.21 -1.90
CA VAL A 103 5.41 4.32 -1.14
C VAL A 103 4.27 5.09 -0.50
N LYS A 104 4.25 5.17 0.83
CA LYS A 104 3.27 5.99 1.56
C LYS A 104 3.62 7.46 1.43
N ILE A 105 2.70 8.25 0.87
CA ILE A 105 2.79 9.71 0.81
C ILE A 105 2.19 10.33 2.07
N SER A 106 1.04 9.81 2.51
CA SER A 106 0.35 10.30 3.70
C SER A 106 -0.51 9.21 4.35
N GLY A 107 -0.75 9.38 5.65
CA GLY A 107 -1.53 8.45 6.47
C GLY A 107 -1.02 8.44 7.90
N LEU A 108 -1.86 8.02 8.85
CA LEU A 108 -1.48 7.91 10.25
C LEU A 108 -0.75 6.59 10.51
N GLU A 109 0.26 6.63 11.38
CA GLU A 109 0.94 5.42 11.88
C GLU A 109 0.20 4.77 13.04
N MET A 110 -0.61 5.57 13.76
CA MET A 110 -1.39 5.14 14.91
C MET A 110 -2.78 5.74 14.87
N LEU A 111 -3.80 4.90 15.07
CA LEU A 111 -5.19 5.30 15.25
C LEU A 111 -5.59 5.11 16.71
N ASP A 112 -6.24 6.12 17.26
CA ASP A 112 -6.94 6.00 18.53
C ASP A 112 -8.40 5.65 18.24
N PHE A 113 -8.70 4.36 18.29
CA PHE A 113 -10.01 3.77 18.01
C PHE A 113 -10.27 2.69 19.02
#